data_AF-A0A836WXA3-F1
#
_entry.id   AF-A0A836WXA3-F1
#
_cell.length_a   1.000
_cell.length_b   1.000
_cell.length_c   1.000
_cell.angle_alpha   90.00
_cell.angle_beta   90.00
_cell.angle_gamma   90.00
#
_symmetry.space_group_name_H-M   'P 1'
#
loop_
_entity.id
_entity.type
_entity.pdbx_description
1 polymer ?
#
loop_
_entity_poly.entity_id
_entity_poly.type
_entity_poly.pdbx_seq_one_letter_code
_entity_poly.pdbx_strand_id
1 'polypeptide(L)'
;MKNKQKGFTLIELLVVIAILGILAAVGVPAYQGFQQKAKYNSAKANFTNAKAFIMAEISKCNGNDNTLSFVDALNTTYTMDVVCPVGSATGGRDASLGYFRQILWDKFKNPYNPKKGVVIDAADIGSAKTATTIATTTKEHMGFMALTEGLADNTMRLTINIGTQTGVGTNELLSQEIGVNE
;
A
#
# COMPACT_ATOMS: atom_id res chain seq x y z
N MET A 1 -58.53 2.25 -27.09
CA MET A 1 -58.07 0.97 -26.53
C MET A 1 -57.38 1.25 -25.20
N LYS A 2 -57.97 0.85 -24.06
CA LYS A 2 -57.39 1.10 -22.72
C LYS A 2 -56.46 -0.07 -22.37
N ASN A 3 -55.15 0.18 -22.34
CA ASN A 3 -54.17 -0.77 -21.83
C ASN A 3 -54.45 -1.02 -20.34
N LYS A 4 -54.87 -2.24 -19.99
CA LYS A 4 -54.94 -2.68 -18.59
C LYS A 4 -53.50 -2.81 -18.07
N GLN A 5 -53.03 -1.83 -17.30
CA GLN A 5 -51.79 -1.97 -16.54
C GLN A 5 -52.00 -3.10 -15.51
N LYS A 6 -51.36 -4.25 -15.75
CA LYS A 6 -51.27 -5.33 -14.76
C LYS A 6 -50.27 -4.88 -13.69
N GLY A 7 -50.77 -4.61 -12.48
CA GLY A 7 -49.91 -4.39 -11.31
C GLY A 7 -49.24 -5.68 -10.87
N PHE A 8 -48.04 -5.57 -10.31
CA PHE A 8 -47.31 -6.67 -9.69
C PHE A 8 -48.04 -7.14 -8.43
N THR A 9 -48.14 -8.45 -8.19
CA THR A 9 -48.77 -8.95 -6.97
C THR A 9 -47.80 -8.91 -5.79
N LEU A 10 -48.31 -8.66 -4.58
CA LEU A 10 -47.48 -8.70 -3.36
C LEU A 10 -46.88 -10.08 -3.13
N ILE A 11 -47.59 -11.15 -3.50
CA ILE A 11 -47.10 -12.52 -3.35
C ILE A 11 -45.92 -12.82 -4.29
N GLU A 12 -45.96 -12.32 -5.53
CA GLU A 12 -44.82 -12.44 -6.45
C GLU A 12 -43.58 -11.75 -5.86
N LEU A 13 -43.75 -10.55 -5.30
CA LEU A 13 -42.64 -9.83 -4.70
C LEU A 13 -42.06 -10.55 -3.46
N LEU A 14 -42.92 -11.16 -2.64
CA LEU A 14 -42.48 -11.90 -1.44
C LEU A 14 -41.64 -13.13 -1.79
N VAL A 15 -42.01 -13.89 -2.83
CA VAL A 15 -41.23 -15.05 -3.26
C VAL A 15 -39.86 -14.63 -3.80
N VAL A 16 -39.78 -13.52 -4.56
CA VAL A 16 -38.49 -13.01 -5.04
C VAL A 16 -37.56 -12.62 -3.89
N ILE A 17 -38.07 -11.93 -2.88
CA ILE A 17 -37.27 -11.54 -1.71
C ILE A 17 -36.80 -12.78 -0.93
N ALA A 18 -37.64 -13.80 -0.80
CA ALA A 18 -37.25 -15.05 -0.15
C ALA A 18 -36.06 -15.73 -0.85
N ILE A 19 -36.09 -15.80 -2.19
CA ILE A 19 -34.98 -16.37 -2.98
C ILE A 19 -33.72 -15.50 -2.88
N LEU A 20 -33.84 -14.17 -2.99
CA LEU A 20 -32.71 -13.24 -2.84
C LEU A 20 -32.06 -13.35 -1.45
N GLY A 21 -32.86 -13.58 -0.41
CA GLY A 21 -32.36 -13.81 0.96
C GLY A 21 -31.45 -15.03 1.07
N ILE A 22 -31.85 -16.16 0.46
CA ILE A 22 -31.04 -17.39 0.45
C ILE A 22 -29.74 -17.17 -0.33
N LEU A 23 -29.82 -16.55 -1.50
CA LEU A 23 -28.63 -16.25 -2.33
C LEU A 23 -27.66 -15.30 -1.62
N ALA A 24 -28.18 -14.29 -0.92
CA ALA A 24 -27.35 -13.36 -0.15
C ALA A 24 -26.63 -14.07 1.00
N ALA A 25 -27.31 -14.97 1.72
CA ALA A 25 -26.74 -15.69 2.86
C ALA A 25 -25.49 -16.50 2.49
N VAL A 26 -25.48 -17.16 1.33
CA VAL A 26 -24.31 -17.90 0.83
C VAL A 26 -23.32 -17.03 0.06
N GLY A 27 -23.81 -15.99 -0.62
CA GLY A 27 -22.99 -15.15 -1.49
C GLY A 27 -22.09 -14.16 -0.74
N VAL A 28 -22.57 -13.58 0.37
CA VAL A 28 -21.81 -12.62 1.17
C VAL A 28 -20.49 -13.20 1.71
N PRO A 29 -20.46 -14.35 2.41
CA PRO A 29 -19.20 -14.88 2.94
C PRO A 29 -18.21 -15.28 1.82
N ALA A 30 -18.71 -15.81 0.69
CA ALA A 30 -17.87 -16.11 -0.46
C ALA A 30 -17.23 -14.84 -1.05
N TYR A 31 -18.02 -13.77 -1.22
CA TYR A 31 -17.52 -12.49 -1.72
C TYR A 31 -16.50 -11.83 -0.79
N GLN A 32 -16.69 -11.93 0.52
CA GLN A 32 -15.71 -11.45 1.52
C GLN A 32 -14.37 -12.17 1.38
N GLY A 33 -14.37 -13.49 1.17
CA GLY A 33 -13.16 -14.27 0.92
C GLY A 33 -12.42 -13.84 -0.35
N PHE A 34 -13.14 -13.57 -1.44
CA PHE A 34 -12.53 -13.07 -2.68
C PHE A 34 -11.93 -11.68 -2.51
N GLN A 35 -12.64 -10.77 -1.84
CA GLN A 35 -12.10 -9.44 -1.53
C GLN A 35 -10.83 -9.53 -0.68
N GLN A 36 -10.80 -10.40 0.33
CA GLN A 36 -9.63 -10.58 1.18
C GLN A 36 -8.43 -11.07 0.38
N LYS A 37 -8.61 -12.08 -0.48
CA LYS A 37 -7.54 -12.59 -1.35
C LYS A 37 -7.06 -11.54 -2.36
N ALA A 38 -7.97 -10.72 -2.90
CA ALA A 38 -7.62 -9.61 -3.78
C ALA A 38 -6.76 -8.56 -3.06
N LYS A 39 -7.12 -8.18 -1.82
CA LYS A 39 -6.33 -7.25 -0.99
C LYS A 39 -4.95 -7.81 -0.64
N TYR A 40 -4.87 -9.09 -0.27
CA TYR A 40 -3.61 -9.78 0.00
C TYR A 40 -2.67 -9.75 -1.22
N ASN A 41 -3.18 -10.13 -2.39
CA ASN A 41 -2.42 -10.11 -3.64
C ASN A 41 -2.01 -8.69 -4.04
N SER A 42 -2.89 -7.71 -3.88
CA SER A 42 -2.60 -6.30 -4.18
C SER A 42 -1.53 -5.73 -3.24
N ALA A 43 -1.57 -6.05 -1.95
CA ALA A 43 -0.54 -5.62 -1.00
C ALA A 43 0.83 -6.22 -1.35
N LYS A 44 0.85 -7.51 -1.69
CA LYS A 44 2.06 -8.20 -2.16
C LYS A 44 2.62 -7.58 -3.45
N ALA A 45 1.76 -7.25 -4.41
CA ALA A 45 2.16 -6.57 -5.64
C ALA A 45 2.71 -5.16 -5.36
N ASN A 46 2.05 -4.40 -4.48
CA ASN A 46 2.51 -3.08 -4.07
C ASN A 46 3.91 -3.15 -3.47
N PHE A 47 4.23 -4.16 -2.67
CA PHE A 47 5.57 -4.36 -2.10
C PHE A 47 6.64 -4.61 -3.17
N THR A 48 6.38 -5.54 -4.09
CA THR A 48 7.31 -5.82 -5.20
C THR A 48 7.55 -4.58 -6.06
N ASN A 49 6.48 -3.83 -6.38
CA ASN A 49 6.56 -2.62 -7.17
C ASN A 49 7.29 -1.48 -6.43
N ALA A 50 7.02 -1.32 -5.12
CA ALA A 50 7.70 -0.35 -4.28
C ALA A 50 9.20 -0.63 -4.18
N LYS A 51 9.59 -1.91 -3.96
CA LYS A 51 10.98 -2.35 -3.98
C LYS A 51 11.66 -2.00 -5.31
N ALA A 52 11.07 -2.43 -6.43
CA ALA A 52 11.64 -2.20 -7.76
C ALA A 52 11.75 -0.70 -8.07
N PHE A 53 10.76 0.10 -7.69
CA PHE A 53 10.77 1.54 -7.85
C PHE A 53 11.92 2.20 -7.08
N ILE A 54 12.07 1.86 -5.79
CA ILE A 54 13.15 2.40 -4.96
C ILE A 54 14.52 2.03 -5.57
N MET A 55 14.73 0.77 -5.95
CA MET A 55 15.98 0.33 -6.57
C MET A 55 16.28 1.05 -7.89
N ALA A 56 15.28 1.26 -8.73
CA ALA A 56 15.44 2.00 -9.98
C ALA A 56 15.80 3.47 -9.74
N GLU A 57 15.23 4.10 -8.72
CA GLU A 57 15.53 5.49 -8.39
C GLU A 57 16.94 5.63 -7.78
N ILE A 58 17.34 4.70 -6.92
CA ILE A 58 18.72 4.62 -6.41
C ILE A 58 19.71 4.44 -7.56
N SER A 59 19.36 3.64 -8.58
CA SER A 59 20.25 3.43 -9.73
C SER A 59 20.53 4.71 -10.52
N LYS A 60 19.62 5.71 -10.48
CA LYS A 60 19.85 7.03 -11.11
C LYS A 60 20.93 7.84 -10.39
N CYS A 61 21.19 7.53 -9.12
CA CYS A 61 22.25 8.15 -8.33
C CYS A 61 23.65 7.59 -8.59
N ASN A 62 23.78 6.42 -9.23
CA ASN A 62 25.07 5.79 -9.45
C ASN A 62 25.86 6.53 -10.55
N GLY A 63 26.72 7.46 -10.13
CA GLY A 63 27.69 8.16 -10.99
C GLY A 63 27.32 9.58 -11.43
N ASN A 64 26.24 10.16 -10.92
CA ASN A 64 25.81 11.52 -11.24
C ASN A 64 25.49 12.33 -9.97
N ASP A 65 25.83 13.62 -9.96
CA ASP A 65 25.50 14.58 -8.89
C ASP A 65 24.05 15.12 -8.98
N ASN A 66 23.16 14.37 -9.63
CA ASN A 66 21.78 14.82 -9.83
C ASN A 66 20.96 14.61 -8.56
N THR A 67 20.26 15.64 -8.13
CA THR A 67 19.31 15.52 -7.01
C THR A 67 18.05 14.80 -7.48
N LEU A 68 17.66 13.75 -6.77
CA LEU A 68 16.40 13.04 -7.05
C LEU A 68 15.20 13.96 -6.76
N SER A 69 14.23 13.95 -7.66
CA SER A 69 13.01 14.73 -7.50
C SER A 69 11.80 14.03 -8.10
N PHE A 70 10.63 14.25 -7.50
CA PHE A 70 9.35 13.81 -8.03
C PHE A 70 8.29 14.88 -7.88
N VAL A 71 7.25 14.77 -8.70
CA VAL A 71 6.05 15.61 -8.64
C VAL A 71 4.90 14.79 -8.06
N ASP A 72 4.26 15.31 -7.01
CA ASP A 72 3.11 14.67 -6.38
C ASP A 72 1.81 14.83 -7.20
N ALA A 73 0.72 14.23 -6.73
CA ALA A 73 -0.59 14.36 -7.38
C ALA A 73 -1.15 15.80 -7.38
N LEU A 74 -0.62 16.69 -6.53
CA LEU A 74 -1.00 18.10 -6.42
C LEU A 74 -0.06 19.01 -7.20
N ASN A 75 0.80 18.44 -8.07
CA ASN A 75 1.73 19.17 -8.91
C ASN A 75 2.84 19.93 -8.14
N THR A 76 3.13 19.49 -6.92
CA THR A 76 4.21 20.00 -6.06
C THR A 76 5.47 19.16 -6.26
N THR A 77 6.61 19.82 -6.41
CA THR A 77 7.91 19.16 -6.58
C THR A 77 8.58 18.93 -5.23
N TYR A 78 9.01 17.69 -4.98
CA TYR A 78 9.80 17.31 -3.82
C TYR A 78 11.18 16.87 -4.29
N THR A 79 12.20 17.46 -3.70
CA THR A 79 13.61 17.18 -3.97
C THR A 79 14.24 16.53 -2.75
N MET A 80 15.13 15.56 -2.97
CA MET A 80 15.93 15.00 -1.87
C MET A 80 16.85 16.08 -1.29
N ASP A 81 17.02 16.10 0.04
CA ASP A 81 17.75 17.16 0.74
C ASP A 81 19.29 17.09 0.55
N VAL A 82 19.81 16.01 -0.04
CA VAL A 82 21.24 15.75 -0.22
C VAL A 82 21.52 15.27 -1.64
N VAL A 83 22.63 15.69 -2.24
CA VAL A 83 23.12 15.19 -3.55
C VAL A 83 23.62 13.76 -3.39
N CYS A 84 22.97 12.83 -4.09
CA CYS A 84 23.13 11.37 -4.08
C CYS A 84 24.34 10.77 -3.32
N PRO A 85 24.13 10.32 -2.06
CA PRO A 85 24.94 9.30 -1.43
C PRO A 85 24.01 8.20 -0.90
N VAL A 86 23.09 7.70 -1.74
CA VAL A 86 22.12 6.69 -1.27
C VAL A 86 22.94 5.47 -0.84
N GLY A 87 22.88 5.15 0.45
CA GLY A 87 23.61 4.06 1.08
C GLY A 87 25.14 4.15 1.13
N SER A 88 25.75 5.29 0.79
CA SER A 88 27.20 5.50 0.94
C SER A 88 27.59 6.20 2.25
N ALA A 89 26.66 6.90 2.89
CA ALA A 89 26.84 7.52 4.21
C ALA A 89 25.50 7.66 4.97
N THR A 90 25.56 7.80 6.29
CA THR A 90 24.37 7.89 7.18
C THR A 90 23.42 9.01 6.75
N GLY A 91 23.95 10.20 6.46
CA GLY A 91 23.13 11.34 6.01
C GLY A 91 22.44 11.12 4.66
N GLY A 92 23.05 10.34 3.76
CA GLY A 92 22.47 9.97 2.47
C GLY A 92 21.36 8.94 2.60
N ARG A 93 21.53 7.95 3.49
CA ARG A 93 20.48 6.99 3.86
C ARG A 93 19.28 7.71 4.45
N ASP A 94 19.47 8.59 5.43
CA ASP A 94 18.37 9.24 6.14
C ASP A 94 17.57 10.18 5.24
N ALA A 95 18.24 10.93 4.36
CA ALA A 95 17.59 11.73 3.33
C ALA A 95 16.80 10.87 2.33
N SER A 96 17.37 9.72 1.92
CA SER A 96 16.71 8.76 1.03
C SER A 96 15.46 8.16 1.68
N LEU A 97 15.55 7.76 2.95
CA LEU A 97 14.41 7.25 3.72
C LEU A 97 13.26 8.25 3.72
N GLY A 98 13.54 9.51 4.03
CA GLY A 98 12.54 10.58 4.00
C GLY A 98 11.93 10.73 2.62
N TYR A 99 12.75 10.91 1.59
CA TYR A 99 12.33 11.08 0.20
C TYR A 99 11.44 9.93 -0.31
N PHE A 100 11.89 8.68 -0.12
CA PHE A 100 11.15 7.51 -0.59
C PHE A 100 9.83 7.31 0.15
N ARG A 101 9.76 7.59 1.46
CA ARG A 101 8.48 7.54 2.18
C ARG A 101 7.46 8.52 1.58
N GLN A 102 7.88 9.71 1.17
CA GLN A 102 6.98 10.67 0.53
C GLN A 102 6.44 10.15 -0.80
N ILE A 103 7.29 9.56 -1.63
CA ILE A 103 6.86 8.94 -2.90
C ILE A 103 5.91 7.77 -2.64
N LEU A 104 6.25 6.90 -1.69
CA LEU A 104 5.41 5.76 -1.34
C LEU A 104 4.02 6.24 -0.92
N TRP A 105 3.94 7.29 -0.10
CA TRP A 105 2.68 7.87 0.31
C TRP A 105 1.83 8.41 -0.85
N ASP A 106 2.45 9.12 -1.79
CA ASP A 106 1.76 9.72 -2.93
C ASP A 106 1.30 8.66 -3.95
N LYS A 107 2.23 7.79 -4.39
CA LYS A 107 2.04 6.88 -5.53
C LYS A 107 1.37 5.56 -5.19
N PHE A 108 1.43 5.12 -3.93
CA PHE A 108 0.87 3.82 -3.52
C PHE A 108 -0.30 4.01 -2.57
N LYS A 109 -1.38 3.27 -2.82
CA LYS A 109 -2.57 3.23 -1.97
C LYS A 109 -2.65 1.92 -1.20
N ASN A 110 -3.15 1.99 0.03
CA ASN A 110 -3.32 0.81 0.86
C ASN A 110 -4.59 0.02 0.42
N PRO A 111 -4.48 -1.25 0.00
CA PRO A 111 -5.63 -2.06 -0.42
C PRO A 111 -6.64 -2.36 0.70
N TYR A 112 -6.20 -2.36 1.95
CA TYR A 112 -7.04 -2.58 3.13
C TYR A 112 -7.71 -1.31 3.62
N ASN A 113 -7.10 -0.15 3.37
CA ASN A 113 -7.67 1.17 3.68
C ASN A 113 -7.40 2.18 2.56
N PRO A 114 -8.25 2.24 1.52
CA PRO A 114 -7.99 3.06 0.33
C PRO A 114 -8.04 4.58 0.59
N LYS A 115 -8.54 5.01 1.76
CA LYS A 115 -8.53 6.42 2.17
C LYS A 115 -7.17 6.88 2.68
N LYS A 116 -6.28 5.94 2.98
CA LYS A 116 -4.90 6.19 3.41
C LYS A 116 -3.95 5.68 2.32
N GLY A 117 -2.84 6.38 2.09
CA GLY A 117 -1.70 5.81 1.39
C GLY A 117 -1.00 4.73 2.23
N VAL A 118 0.17 4.30 1.79
CA VAL A 118 0.82 3.09 2.34
C VAL A 118 1.77 3.32 3.51
N VAL A 119 2.21 4.55 3.80
CA VAL A 119 3.16 4.77 4.91
C VAL A 119 2.43 4.77 6.26
N ILE A 120 2.93 3.99 7.23
CA ILE A 120 2.34 3.88 8.58
C ILE A 120 2.39 5.24 9.29
N ASP A 121 1.33 5.57 10.01
CA ASP A 121 1.16 6.79 10.81
C ASP A 121 1.30 8.12 10.06
N ALA A 122 1.42 8.08 8.74
CA ALA A 122 1.40 9.28 7.90
C ALA A 122 -0.05 9.72 7.64
N ALA A 123 -0.36 10.98 7.95
CA ALA A 123 -1.61 11.63 7.55
C ALA A 123 -1.49 12.34 6.19
N ASP A 124 -0.29 12.79 5.85
CA ASP A 124 0.04 13.57 4.67
C ASP A 124 1.49 13.30 4.23
N ILE A 125 1.88 13.90 3.11
CA ILE A 125 3.22 13.73 2.51
C ILE A 125 4.34 14.35 3.36
N GLY A 126 4.06 15.33 4.21
CA GLY A 126 5.02 15.89 5.16
C GLY A 126 5.28 14.90 6.30
N SER A 127 4.21 14.41 6.91
CA SER A 127 4.24 13.41 7.98
C SER A 127 4.86 12.08 7.51
N ALA A 128 4.67 11.72 6.23
CA ALA A 128 5.32 10.55 5.63
C ALA A 128 6.84 10.65 5.64
N LYS A 129 7.43 11.83 5.39
CA LYS A 129 8.90 12.04 5.37
C LYS A 129 9.54 11.58 6.67
N THR A 130 8.90 11.89 7.80
CA THR A 130 9.42 11.65 9.15
C THR A 130 8.90 10.37 9.79
N ALA A 131 8.07 9.59 9.10
CA ALA A 131 7.50 8.37 9.65
C ALA A 131 8.58 7.29 9.88
N THR A 132 8.68 6.77 11.10
CA THR A 132 9.67 5.74 11.48
C THR A 132 9.06 4.45 12.03
N THR A 133 7.73 4.39 12.15
CA THR A 133 7.01 3.22 12.67
C THR A 133 7.26 1.99 11.82
N ILE A 134 7.60 0.87 12.47
CA ILE A 134 7.83 -0.42 11.82
C ILE A 134 6.49 -1.16 11.64
N ALA A 135 6.28 -1.74 10.46
CA ALA A 135 5.15 -2.63 10.19
C ALA A 135 5.19 -3.87 11.09
N THR A 136 4.07 -4.18 11.73
CA THR A 136 3.90 -5.35 12.60
C THR A 136 2.75 -6.21 12.09
N THR A 137 2.57 -7.40 12.67
CA THR A 137 1.50 -8.34 12.30
C THR A 137 0.10 -7.91 12.76
N THR A 138 -0.05 -6.76 13.43
CA THR A 138 -1.35 -6.25 13.89
C THR A 138 -2.29 -5.98 12.72
N LYS A 139 -3.60 -6.04 12.96
CA LYS A 139 -4.60 -5.74 11.93
C LYS A 139 -4.56 -4.28 11.46
N GLU A 140 -4.14 -3.38 12.35
CA GLU A 140 -4.03 -1.94 12.07
C GLU A 140 -2.96 -1.62 11.03
N HIS A 141 -1.94 -2.49 10.90
CA HIS A 141 -0.83 -2.31 9.96
C HIS A 141 -1.07 -2.98 8.59
N MET A 142 -2.20 -3.65 8.37
CA MET A 142 -2.46 -4.34 7.11
C MET A 142 -2.42 -3.39 5.90
N GLY A 143 -1.64 -3.77 4.89
CA GLY A 143 -1.38 -3.04 3.65
C GLY A 143 -0.48 -1.82 3.81
N PHE A 144 -0.04 -1.50 5.02
CA PHE A 144 0.93 -0.44 5.23
C PHE A 144 2.35 -0.96 5.10
N MET A 145 3.20 -0.10 4.54
CA MET A 145 4.62 -0.23 4.38
C MET A 145 5.33 0.65 5.40
N ALA A 146 6.39 0.11 5.99
CA ALA A 146 7.38 0.83 6.76
C ALA A 146 8.70 0.79 6.00
N LEU A 147 9.24 1.96 5.70
CA LEU A 147 10.60 2.07 5.20
C LEU A 147 11.45 2.60 6.37
N THR A 148 12.33 1.78 6.93
CA THR A 148 13.17 2.14 8.08
C THR A 148 14.63 1.96 7.77
N GLU A 149 15.49 2.31 8.72
CA GLU A 149 16.89 1.90 8.67
C GLU A 149 16.98 0.37 8.58
N GLY A 150 17.94 -0.08 7.79
CA GLY A 150 18.28 -1.48 7.63
C GLY A 150 19.16 -2.01 8.76
N LEU A 151 19.42 -3.31 8.72
CA LEU A 151 20.25 -3.98 9.72
C LEU A 151 21.75 -3.78 9.50
N ALA A 152 22.15 -3.43 8.27
CA ALA A 152 23.53 -3.16 7.90
C ALA A 152 23.78 -1.65 7.78
N ASP A 153 25.06 -1.27 7.87
CA ASP A 153 25.44 0.13 7.76
C ASP A 153 24.97 0.72 6.44
N ASN A 154 24.32 1.88 6.54
CA ASN A 154 23.80 2.64 5.40
C ASN A 154 22.75 1.90 4.53
N THR A 155 22.17 0.77 4.97
CA THR A 155 21.06 0.13 4.24
C THR A 155 19.70 0.64 4.72
N MET A 156 18.68 0.43 3.87
CA MET A 156 17.28 0.69 4.19
C MET A 156 16.52 -0.63 4.23
N ARG A 157 15.51 -0.74 5.09
CA ARG A 157 14.61 -1.89 5.13
C ARG A 157 13.20 -1.49 4.79
N LEU A 158 12.65 -2.10 3.75
CA LEU A 158 11.24 -2.00 3.41
C LEU A 158 10.52 -3.20 4.02
N THR A 159 9.53 -2.94 4.87
CA THR A 159 8.65 -3.94 5.46
C THR A 159 7.21 -3.62 5.12
N ILE A 160 6.40 -4.63 4.82
CA ILE A 160 4.95 -4.50 4.63
C ILE A 160 4.23 -5.58 5.44
N ASN A 161 3.04 -5.27 5.94
CA ASN A 161 2.10 -6.29 6.37
C ASN A 161 1.11 -6.57 5.24
N ILE A 162 1.18 -7.74 4.61
CA ILE A 162 0.30 -8.09 3.49
C ILE A 162 -1.02 -8.73 3.92
N GLY A 163 -1.22 -8.92 5.23
CA GLY A 163 -2.40 -9.56 5.81
C GLY A 163 -2.35 -11.08 5.72
N THR A 164 -3.53 -11.71 5.69
CA THR A 164 -3.67 -13.17 5.51
C THR A 164 -4.40 -13.48 4.22
N GLN A 165 -4.05 -14.61 3.59
CA GLN A 165 -4.70 -15.03 2.34
C GLN A 165 -6.17 -15.47 2.56
N THR A 166 -6.50 -15.93 3.77
CA THR A 166 -7.81 -16.50 4.12
C THR A 166 -8.65 -15.62 5.05
N GLY A 167 -8.11 -14.51 5.56
CA GLY A 167 -8.79 -13.63 6.53
C GLY A 167 -8.71 -14.11 7.99
N VAL A 168 -8.11 -15.27 8.24
CA VAL A 168 -7.94 -15.87 9.56
C VAL A 168 -6.46 -16.17 9.81
N GLY A 169 -6.05 -16.14 11.09
CA GLY A 169 -4.66 -16.34 11.51
C GLY A 169 -3.87 -15.04 11.67
N THR A 170 -2.56 -15.19 11.89
CA THR A 170 -1.60 -14.08 11.99
C THR A 170 -1.26 -13.52 10.62
N ASN A 171 -1.24 -12.20 10.50
CA ASN A 171 -0.84 -11.54 9.26
C ASN A 171 0.62 -11.86 8.89
N GLU A 172 0.89 -11.90 7.59
CA GLU A 172 2.21 -12.11 7.03
C GLU A 172 2.94 -10.77 6.85
N LEU A 173 4.20 -10.74 7.28
CA LEU A 173 5.12 -9.62 7.04
C LEU A 173 6.09 -10.01 5.93
N LEU A 174 6.26 -9.13 4.94
CA LEU A 174 7.37 -9.21 4.00
C LEU A 174 8.36 -8.12 4.33
N SER A 175 9.65 -8.44 4.38
CA SER A 175 10.73 -7.48 4.60
C SER A 175 11.84 -7.70 3.59
N GLN A 176 12.46 -6.61 3.17
CA GLN A 176 13.59 -6.62 2.25
C GLN A 176 14.57 -5.51 2.63
N GLU A 177 15.85 -5.87 2.70
CA GLU A 177 16.96 -4.91 2.77
C GLU A 177 17.23 -4.32 1.38
N ILE A 178 17.56 -3.04 1.33
CA ILE A 178 17.84 -2.28 0.12
C ILE A 178 19.14 -1.52 0.38
N GLY A 179 20.19 -1.88 -0.36
CA GLY A 179 21.49 -1.23 -0.35
C GLY A 179 21.98 -0.93 -1.77
N VAL A 180 23.07 -0.18 -1.88
CA VAL A 180 23.68 0.23 -3.17
C VAL A 180 24.46 -0.90 -3.86
N ASN A 181 24.72 -1.99 -3.14
CA ASN A 181 25.60 -3.10 -3.54
C ASN A 181 24.88 -4.47 -3.59
N GLU A 182 23.54 -4.50 -3.59
CA GLU A 182 22.76 -5.75 -3.75
C GLU A 182 22.23 -5.96 -5.17
#